data_AF-A0A3A4PTW9-F1
#
_entry.id   AF-A0A3A4PTW9-F1
#
_cell.length_a   1.000
_cell.length_b   1.000
_cell.length_c   1.000
_cell.angle_alpha   90.00
_cell.angle_beta   90.00
_cell.angle_gamma   90.00
#
_symmetry.space_group_name_H-M   'P 1'
#
loop_
_entity.id
_entity.type
_entity.pdbx_description
1 polymer ?
#
loop_
_entity_poly.entity_id
_entity_poly.type
_entity_poly.pdbx_seq_one_letter_code
_entity_poly.pdbx_strand_id
1 'polypeptide(L)' 'MSAMCKGEWNRIRSEDGKRVELYNLESDPLETTDMAESQPRKVQELGELWKEIRIKDKKKESS' A
#
# COMPACT_ATOMS: atom_id res chain seq x y z
N MET A 1 -3.76 -1.24 -11.56
CA MET A 1 -3.76 -1.63 -10.11
C MET A 1 -2.36 -1.47 -9.52
N SER A 2 -2.21 -1.24 -8.20
CA SER A 2 -0.87 -1.19 -7.55
C SER A 2 -0.88 -1.85 -6.17
N ALA A 3 0.19 -2.55 -5.81
CA ALA A 3 0.38 -3.17 -4.49
C ALA A 3 1.71 -2.74 -3.86
N MET A 4 1.72 -2.60 -2.53
CA MET A 4 2.88 -2.23 -1.75
C MET A 4 3.05 -3.15 -0.55
N CYS A 5 4.12 -3.94 -0.55
CA CYS A 5 4.51 -4.75 0.61
C CYS A 5 5.61 -4.04 1.40
N LYS A 6 5.37 -3.82 2.69
CA LYS A 6 6.37 -3.23 3.61
C LYS A 6 6.26 -3.86 5.00
N GLY A 7 7.28 -4.63 5.36
CA GLY A 7 7.25 -5.42 6.60
C GLY A 7 6.16 -6.48 6.51
N GLU A 8 5.36 -6.60 7.56
CA GLU A 8 4.17 -7.46 7.62
C GLU A 8 2.95 -6.90 6.88
N TRP A 9 3.00 -5.71 6.27
CA TRP A 9 1.81 -5.09 5.68
C TRP A 9 1.81 -5.18 4.16
N ASN A 10 0.67 -5.55 3.58
CA ASN A 10 0.38 -5.33 2.16
C ASN A 10 -0.75 -4.33 2.00
N ARG A 11 -0.54 -3.33 1.17
CA ARG A 11 -1.56 -2.36 0.77
C ARG A 11 -1.83 -2.48 -0.73
N ILE A 12 -3.07 -2.76 -1.07
CA ILE A 12 -3.52 -2.87 -2.46
C ILE A 12 -4.40 -1.67 -2.79
N ARG A 13 -4.20 -1.08 -3.97
CA ARG A 13 -5.06 -0.02 -4.50
C ARG A 13 -5.61 -0.44 -5.86
N SER A 14 -6.92 -0.35 -6.01
CA SER A 14 -7.61 -0.60 -7.27
C SER A 14 -7.10 0.34 -8.37
N GLU A 15 -7.30 -0.06 -9.62
CA GLU A 15 -6.88 0.73 -10.77
C GLU A 15 -7.54 2.11 -10.86
N ASP A 16 -8.84 2.18 -10.54
CA ASP A 16 -9.58 3.44 -10.45
C ASP A 16 -9.19 4.29 -9.23
N GLY A 17 -8.38 3.73 -8.33
CA GLY A 17 -7.88 4.38 -7.15
C GLY A 17 -8.92 4.65 -6.06
N LYS A 18 -10.16 4.15 -6.21
CA LYS A 18 -11.28 4.36 -5.29
C LYS A 18 -11.31 3.37 -4.13
N ARG A 19 -10.77 2.16 -4.34
CA ARG A 19 -10.70 1.13 -3.33
C ARG A 19 -9.26 0.95 -2.87
N VAL A 20 -9.09 0.84 -1.57
CA VAL A 20 -7.82 0.52 -0.91
C VAL A 20 -8.11 -0.60 0.06
N GLU A 21 -7.29 -1.63 -0.01
CA GLU A 21 -7.34 -2.80 0.87
C GLU A 21 -6.02 -2.87 1.64
N LEU A 22 -6.08 -3.35 2.88
CA LEU A 22 -4.92 -3.47 3.76
C LEU A 22 -4.93 -4.84 4.45
N TYR A 23 -3.82 -5.56 4.37
CA TYR A 23 -3.66 -6.87 4.97
C TYR A 23 -2.40 -6.91 5.84
N ASN A 24 -2.48 -7.66 6.94
CA ASN A 24 -1.33 -8.03 7.75
C ASN A 24 -0.89 -9.45 7.35
N LEU A 25 0.21 -9.58 6.62
CA LEU A 25 0.77 -10.83 6.13
C LEU A 25 1.35 -11.72 7.24
N GLU A 26 1.65 -11.19 8.42
CA GLU A 26 2.12 -11.99 9.55
C GLU A 26 0.97 -12.81 10.16
N SER A 27 -0.18 -12.16 10.39
CA SER A 27 -1.35 -12.82 10.99
C SER A 27 -2.35 -13.36 9.97
N ASP A 28 -2.36 -12.83 8.75
CA ASP A 28 -3.26 -13.18 7.65
C ASP A 28 -2.48 -13.27 6.31
N PRO A 29 -1.62 -14.30 6.16
CA PRO A 29 -0.79 -14.47 4.96
C PRO A 29 -1.57 -14.75 3.68
N LEU A 30 -2.86 -15.11 3.81
CA LEU A 30 -3.76 -15.36 2.69
C LEU A 30 -4.64 -14.16 2.36
N GLU A 31 -4.45 -13.02 3.04
CA GLU A 31 -5.10 -11.75 2.73
C GLU A 31 -6.64 -11.85 2.72
N THR A 32 -7.17 -12.56 3.72
CA THR A 32 -8.59 -12.86 3.83
C THR A 32 -9.38 -11.75 4.54
N THR A 33 -8.71 -10.93 5.34
CA THR A 33 -9.33 -9.91 6.19
C THR A 33 -8.86 -8.52 5.80
N ASP A 34 -9.71 -7.77 5.09
CA ASP A 34 -9.42 -6.37 4.78
C ASP A 34 -9.50 -5.49 6.04
N MET A 35 -8.37 -4.88 6.39
CA MET A 35 -8.20 -4.02 7.56
C MET A 35 -8.19 -2.52 7.20
N ALA A 36 -8.52 -2.14 5.96
CA ALA A 36 -8.39 -0.75 5.53
C ALA A 36 -9.24 0.23 6.35
N GLU A 37 -10.47 -0.15 6.69
CA GLU A 37 -11.38 0.68 7.49
C GLU A 37 -11.02 0.69 8.98
N SER A 38 -10.52 -0.43 9.52
CA SER A 38 -10.15 -0.56 10.93
C SER A 38 -8.78 0.04 11.24
N GLN A 39 -7.92 0.20 10.24
CA GLN A 39 -6.56 0.75 10.38
C GLN A 39 -6.25 1.90 9.40
N PRO A 40 -7.01 3.01 9.44
CA PRO A 40 -6.87 4.11 8.49
C PRO A 40 -5.50 4.79 8.57
N ARG A 41 -4.87 4.82 9.76
CA ARG A 41 -3.53 5.37 9.94
C ARG A 41 -2.48 4.58 9.15
N LYS A 42 -2.58 3.26 9.12
CA LYS A 42 -1.64 2.39 8.40
C LYS A 42 -1.81 2.51 6.89
N VAL A 43 -3.06 2.65 6.44
CA VAL A 43 -3.38 2.96 5.04
C VAL A 43 -2.74 4.27 4.59
N GLN A 44 -2.79 5.30 5.44
CA GLN A 44 -2.17 6.59 5.16
C GLN A 44 -0.65 6.50 5.10
N GLU A 45 -0.02 5.88 6.12
CA GLU A 45 1.44 5.70 6.21
C GLU A 45 2.01 5.04 4.95
N LEU A 46 1.45 3.90 4.55
CA LEU A 46 1.88 3.19 3.34
C LEU A 46 1.55 3.97 2.06
N GLY A 47 0.45 4.72 2.05
CA GLY A 47 0.09 5.61 0.96
C GLY A 47 1.09 6.77 0.75
N GLU A 48 1.63 7.32 1.83
CA GLU A 48 2.66 8.35 1.82
C GLU A 48 4.00 7.77 1.34
N LEU A 49 4.40 6.61 1.87
CA LEU A 49 5.60 5.90 1.43
C LEU A 49 5.57 5.59 -0.08
N TRP A 50 4.41 5.20 -0.61
CA TRP A 50 4.23 4.94 -2.05
C TRP A 50 4.48 6.18 -2.90
N LYS A 51 3.99 7.34 -2.45
CA LYS A 51 4.21 8.62 -3.15
C LYS A 51 5.70 8.96 -3.19
N GLU A 52 6.40 8.79 -2.07
CA GLU A 52 7.84 9.06 -1.99
C GLU A 52 8.66 8.20 -2.94
N ILE A 53 8.38 6.89 -3.00
CA ILE A 53 9.06 5.97 -3.91
C ILE A 53 8.81 6.39 -5.36
N ARG A 54 7.56 6.66 -5.72
CA ARG A 54 7.21 7.08 -7.10
C ARG A 54 7.87 8.39 -7.51
N ILE A 55 8.08 9.33 -6.58
CA ILE A 55 8.80 10.57 -6.83
C ILE A 55 10.29 10.29 -7.08
N LYS A 56 10.90 9.41 -6.27
CA LYS A 56 12.32 9.03 -6.42
C LYS A 56 12.59 8.35 -7.77
N ASP A 57 11.70 7.46 -8.20
CA ASP A 57 11.84 6.76 -9.47
C ASP A 57 11.79 7.72 -10.66
N LYS A 58 10.82 8.64 -10.70
CA LYS A 58 10.73 9.66 -11.75
C LYS A 58 11.97 10.56 -11.82
N LYS A 59 12.58 10.87 -10.67
CA LYS A 59 13.79 11.71 -10.62
C LYS A 59 15.02 10.97 -11.17
N LYS A 60 15.09 9.65 -10.99
CA LYS A 60 16.16 8.80 -11.57
C LYS A 60 16.06 8.66 -13.09
N GLU A 61 14.87 8.62 -13.65
CA GLU A 61 14.66 8.51 -15.11
C GLU A 61 14.95 9.82 -15.86
N SER A 62 15.09 10.93 -15.14
CA SER A 62 15.32 12.28 -15.70
C SER A 62 16.75 12.79 -15.48
N SER A 63 17.71 11.92 -15.13
CA SER A 63 19.12 12.25 -14.87
C SER A 63 20.07 11.31 -15.59
#